data_AF-A0AA38ZFW3-F1
#
_entry.id   AF-A0AA38ZFW3-F1
#
_cell.length_a   1.000
_cell.length_b   1.000
_cell.length_c   1.000
_cell.angle_alpha   90.00
_cell.angle_beta   90.00
_cell.angle_gamma   90.00
#
_symmetry.space_group_name_H-M   'P 1'
#
loop_
_entity.id
_entity.type
_entity.pdbx_description
1 polymer ?
#
loop_
_entity_poly.entity_id
_entity_poly.type
_entity_poly.pdbx_seq_one_letter_code
_entity_poly.pdbx_strand_id
1 'polypeptide(L)'
;MESTLKDIRDGASVLDLDPKATVGGGVEDLYGEDFATEDQLVTPWTVSVASGYSLLRDPRHNKGLAFNEKERDAHYLRGLLPPVLSTQELQERKLMNNIREYQVPLQKYMAMMDLQERNERLFYKLLIDNVEELLPVVYTPTVGEACQKYGSIFRRPQGLYISLKEKGKILEVLKNWPERRIQVIVVTDGERILGLGDLGCQVIVLGFISLNSLLV
;
A
#
# COMPACT_ATOMS: atom_id res chain seq x y z
N MET A 1 62.53 19.26 21.10
CA MET A 1 62.57 20.33 20.09
C MET A 1 61.50 19.95 19.07
N GLU A 2 60.24 20.36 19.19
CA GLU A 2 59.76 21.77 19.08
C GLU A 2 60.44 22.44 17.86
N SER A 3 59.75 22.98 16.85
CA SER A 3 58.44 23.62 16.86
C SER A 3 58.02 24.06 15.44
N THR A 4 56.69 24.07 15.22
CA THR A 4 55.87 25.12 14.55
C THR A 4 55.97 25.54 13.07
N LEU A 5 54.75 25.56 12.48
CA LEU A 5 54.10 26.66 11.73
C LEU A 5 54.53 26.96 10.28
N LYS A 6 53.65 26.63 9.33
CA LYS A 6 52.76 27.65 8.73
C LYS A 6 51.57 27.03 8.00
N ASP A 7 50.44 27.68 8.23
CA ASP A 7 49.07 27.35 7.90
C ASP A 7 48.57 28.33 6.79
N ILE A 8 47.48 27.96 6.09
CA ILE A 8 46.48 28.85 5.42
C ILE A 8 46.93 29.42 4.03
N ARG A 9 46.22 29.40 2.88
CA ARG A 9 44.80 29.43 2.41
C ARG A 9 44.84 29.11 0.90
N ASP A 10 43.92 28.42 0.21
CA ASP A 10 42.56 28.79 -0.22
C ASP A 10 41.98 27.49 -0.85
N GLY A 11 40.79 26.99 -0.57
CA GLY A 11 39.52 27.67 -0.80
C GLY A 11 38.89 27.22 -2.14
N ALA A 12 38.51 25.94 -2.27
CA ALA A 12 37.63 25.48 -3.36
C ALA A 12 36.36 24.88 -2.75
N SER A 13 35.27 25.63 -2.94
CA SER A 13 33.92 25.34 -2.46
C SER A 13 33.30 24.12 -3.14
N VAL A 14 32.37 23.47 -2.44
CA VAL A 14 31.57 22.30 -2.84
C VAL A 14 30.55 22.62 -3.97
N LEU A 15 30.89 23.51 -4.91
CA LEU A 15 29.95 24.05 -5.91
C LEU A 15 30.23 23.63 -7.35
N ASP A 16 31.25 22.82 -7.63
CA ASP A 16 31.55 22.39 -9.00
C ASP A 16 31.19 20.90 -9.22
N LEU A 17 29.90 20.59 -9.19
CA LEU A 17 29.37 19.35 -9.74
C LEU A 17 28.52 19.67 -10.98
N ASP A 18 29.02 19.22 -12.14
CA ASP A 18 28.38 19.35 -13.46
C ASP A 18 26.92 18.85 -13.46
N PRO A 19 25.95 19.64 -13.95
CA PRO A 19 24.52 19.31 -13.86
C PRO A 19 24.01 18.29 -14.90
N LYS A 20 24.88 17.57 -15.61
CA LYS A 20 24.49 16.66 -16.70
C LYS A 20 24.33 15.18 -16.34
N ALA A 21 24.41 14.82 -15.06
CA ALA A 21 24.37 13.42 -14.62
C ALA A 21 23.04 12.94 -14.00
N THR A 22 21.96 13.71 -14.11
CA THR A 22 20.62 13.24 -13.73
C THR A 22 19.91 12.60 -14.92
N VAL A 23 19.75 11.28 -14.86
CA VAL A 23 18.96 10.48 -15.82
C VAL A 23 17.50 10.92 -15.71
N GLY A 24 17.09 11.85 -16.59
CA GLY A 24 15.71 12.29 -16.73
C GLY A 24 14.88 11.25 -17.46
N GLY A 25 14.08 10.48 -16.72
CA GLY A 25 13.00 9.67 -17.27
C GLY A 25 11.70 10.45 -17.26
N GLY A 26 11.52 11.38 -18.21
CA GLY A 26 10.25 12.02 -18.48
C GLY A 26 9.40 11.15 -19.42
N VAL A 27 8.12 10.96 -19.09
CA VAL A 27 7.12 10.48 -20.05
C VAL A 27 6.56 11.74 -20.70
N GLU A 28 6.80 11.90 -22.00
CA GLU A 28 6.28 13.00 -22.81
C GLU A 28 4.74 12.91 -22.83
N ASP A 29 4.05 13.91 -22.28
CA ASP A 29 2.61 14.04 -22.34
C ASP A 29 2.18 14.80 -23.61
N LEU A 30 1.11 14.31 -24.25
CA LEU A 30 0.63 14.77 -25.56
C LEU A 30 0.14 16.24 -25.58
N TYR A 31 0.06 16.88 -24.42
CA TYR A 31 -0.37 18.26 -24.23
C TYR A 31 0.82 19.05 -23.70
N GLY A 32 1.67 19.54 -24.60
CA GLY A 32 2.92 20.24 -24.28
C GLY A 32 2.76 21.52 -23.45
N GLU A 33 2.47 21.37 -22.16
CA GLU A 33 2.60 22.40 -21.13
C GLU A 33 3.88 22.17 -20.32
N ASP A 34 5.01 22.21 -21.03
CA ASP A 34 6.35 22.18 -20.44
C ASP A 34 6.72 23.57 -19.87
N PHE A 35 6.19 23.97 -18.71
CA PHE A 35 6.75 25.10 -17.92
C PHE A 35 6.38 25.05 -16.43
N ALA A 36 6.57 23.93 -15.69
CA ALA A 36 6.54 23.97 -14.22
C ALA A 36 7.21 22.79 -13.47
N THR A 37 8.09 22.02 -14.11
CA THR A 37 8.53 20.71 -13.58
C THR A 37 9.84 20.75 -12.78
N GLU A 38 10.66 21.79 -12.91
CA GLU A 38 12.03 21.78 -12.36
C GLU A 38 12.11 22.10 -10.85
N ASP A 39 11.21 22.90 -10.29
CA ASP A 39 11.26 23.31 -8.87
C ASP A 39 10.36 22.49 -7.93
N GLN A 40 9.86 21.33 -8.38
CA GLN A 40 8.98 20.54 -7.55
C GLN A 40 9.76 19.72 -6.51
N LEU A 41 9.51 20.00 -5.22
CA LEU A 41 10.03 19.20 -4.10
C LEU A 41 9.66 17.71 -4.29
N VAL A 42 10.66 16.84 -4.51
CA VAL A 42 10.47 15.39 -4.65
C VAL A 42 10.62 14.74 -3.29
N THR A 43 9.74 13.78 -2.95
CA THR A 43 9.91 12.95 -1.76
C THR A 43 11.15 12.05 -1.91
N PRO A 44 12.17 12.18 -1.03
CA PRO A 44 13.43 11.44 -1.15
C PRO A 44 13.25 10.00 -0.63
N TRP A 45 12.64 9.13 -1.43
CA TRP A 45 12.45 7.73 -1.08
C TRP A 45 13.78 6.97 -1.06
N THR A 46 14.01 6.22 0.01
CA THR A 46 15.14 5.29 0.11
C THR A 46 14.66 3.86 -0.12
N VAL A 47 15.36 3.11 -0.95
CA VAL A 47 15.08 1.68 -1.19
C VAL A 47 16.09 0.84 -0.41
N SER A 48 15.58 -0.06 0.43
CA SER A 48 16.39 -1.03 1.18
C SER A 48 15.80 -2.43 1.05
N VAL A 49 16.64 -3.45 1.14
CA VAL A 49 16.18 -4.84 1.11
C VAL A 49 15.31 -5.14 2.34
N ALA A 50 14.06 -5.53 2.11
CA ALA A 50 13.14 -5.94 3.18
C ALA A 50 13.60 -7.28 3.77
N SER A 51 13.78 -7.30 5.10
CA SER A 51 14.14 -8.49 5.88
C SER A 51 13.50 -8.44 7.27
N GLY A 52 13.52 -9.56 7.98
CA GLY A 52 12.97 -9.67 9.33
C GLY A 52 11.51 -9.20 9.41
N TYR A 53 11.19 -8.43 10.45
CA TYR A 53 9.85 -7.87 10.65
C TYR A 53 9.41 -6.88 9.57
N SER A 54 10.34 -6.18 8.92
CA SER A 54 9.98 -5.24 7.84
C SER A 54 9.35 -5.99 6.67
N LEU A 55 9.89 -7.17 6.33
CA LEU A 55 9.34 -8.05 5.31
C LEU A 55 7.99 -8.66 5.74
N LEU A 56 7.86 -9.07 7.01
CA LEU A 56 6.61 -9.66 7.52
C LEU A 56 5.46 -8.65 7.65
N ARG A 57 5.77 -7.36 7.77
CA ARG A 57 4.77 -6.28 7.90
C ARG A 57 4.33 -5.72 6.55
N ASP A 58 5.08 -5.97 5.48
CA ASP A 58 4.73 -5.53 4.14
C ASP A 58 3.76 -6.52 3.47
N PRO A 59 2.48 -6.16 3.27
CA PRO A 59 1.49 -7.06 2.71
C PRO A 59 1.78 -7.52 1.28
N ARG A 60 2.58 -6.76 0.51
CA ARG A 60 2.94 -7.11 -0.87
C ARG A 60 3.89 -8.30 -0.93
N HIS A 61 4.76 -8.41 0.07
CA HIS A 61 5.85 -9.37 0.10
C HIS A 61 5.69 -10.46 1.16
N ASN A 62 4.85 -10.23 2.17
CA ASN A 62 4.59 -11.21 3.22
C ASN A 62 3.90 -12.47 2.67
N LYS A 63 4.49 -13.63 2.94
CA LYS A 63 3.94 -14.96 2.60
C LYS A 63 3.44 -15.73 3.84
N GLY A 64 3.51 -15.13 5.03
CA GLY A 64 3.19 -15.80 6.29
C GLY A 64 3.99 -17.09 6.47
N LEU A 65 3.31 -18.22 6.67
CA LEU A 65 3.96 -19.52 6.87
C LEU A 65 4.44 -20.19 5.56
N ALA A 66 4.24 -19.56 4.41
CA ALA A 66 4.62 -20.10 3.10
C ALA A 66 6.06 -19.74 2.70
N PHE A 67 6.78 -18.94 3.50
CA PHE A 67 8.22 -18.75 3.30
C PHE A 67 8.95 -20.09 3.46
N ASN A 68 9.68 -20.50 2.42
CA ASN A 68 10.49 -21.71 2.44
C ASN A 68 11.73 -21.54 3.34
N GLU A 69 12.41 -22.63 3.68
CA GLU A 69 13.57 -22.57 4.59
C GLU A 69 14.69 -21.67 4.07
N LYS A 70 14.97 -21.71 2.76
CA LYS A 70 16.00 -20.86 2.13
C LYS A 70 15.67 -19.38 2.21
N GLU A 71 14.41 -19.00 1.98
CA GLU A 71 13.92 -17.64 2.12
C GLU A 71 13.99 -17.18 3.58
N ARG A 72 13.66 -18.06 4.53
CA ARG A 72 13.75 -17.74 5.96
C ARG A 72 15.19 -17.49 6.41
N ASP A 73 16.14 -18.26 5.90
CA ASP A 73 17.57 -18.06 6.16
C ASP A 73 18.07 -16.78 5.48
N ALA A 74 17.73 -16.55 4.21
CA ALA A 74 18.19 -15.40 3.43
C ALA A 74 17.61 -14.06 3.90
N HIS A 75 16.37 -14.04 4.39
CA HIS A 75 15.67 -12.82 4.81
C HIS A 75 15.59 -12.64 6.33
N TYR A 76 16.42 -13.36 7.10
CA TYR A 76 16.48 -13.26 8.57
C TYR A 76 15.11 -13.48 9.25
N LEU A 77 14.35 -14.47 8.78
CA LEU A 77 13.04 -14.83 9.34
C LEU A 77 13.11 -16.03 10.29
N ARG A 78 14.26 -16.71 10.36
CA ARG A 78 14.44 -17.87 11.24
C ARG A 78 14.24 -17.47 12.70
N GLY A 79 13.38 -18.22 13.40
CA GLY A 79 12.97 -17.92 14.77
C GLY A 79 11.82 -16.92 14.90
N LEU A 80 11.50 -16.15 13.84
CA LEU A 80 10.35 -15.23 13.84
C LEU A 80 9.04 -15.94 13.47
N LEU A 81 9.13 -17.07 12.78
CA LEU A 81 8.01 -17.90 12.37
C LEU A 81 8.12 -19.31 12.97
N PRO A 82 6.99 -19.96 13.30
CA PRO A 82 6.96 -21.37 13.67
C PRO A 82 7.67 -22.24 12.62
N PRO A 83 8.29 -23.38 13.00
CA PRO A 83 9.05 -24.23 12.08
C PRO A 83 8.18 -24.88 10.99
N VAL A 84 6.86 -24.88 11.15
CA VAL A 84 5.93 -25.45 10.18
C VAL A 84 5.90 -24.61 8.91
N LEU A 85 6.02 -25.29 7.76
CA LEU A 85 5.76 -24.74 6.44
C LEU A 85 4.30 -25.01 6.07
N SER A 86 3.58 -23.98 5.63
CA SER A 86 2.21 -24.13 5.12
C SER A 86 2.15 -23.59 3.71
N THR A 87 1.80 -24.45 2.75
CA THR A 87 1.59 -24.06 1.36
C THR A 87 0.45 -23.05 1.25
N GLN A 88 0.43 -22.31 0.14
CA GLN A 88 -0.58 -21.28 -0.10
C GLN A 88 -1.99 -21.87 -0.08
N GLU A 89 -2.18 -23.05 -0.67
CA GLU A 89 -3.46 -23.76 -0.73
C GLU A 89 -3.94 -24.21 0.66
N LEU A 90 -3.01 -24.61 1.53
CA LEU A 90 -3.35 -24.98 2.90
C LEU A 90 -3.72 -23.75 3.73
N GLN A 91 -3.04 -22.62 3.53
CA GLN A 91 -3.40 -21.36 4.19
C GLN A 91 -4.77 -20.88 3.73
N GLU A 92 -5.03 -20.92 2.44
CA GLU A 92 -6.32 -20.61 1.83
C GLU A 92 -7.45 -21.47 2.42
N ARG A 93 -7.27 -22.79 2.46
CA ARG A 93 -8.27 -23.71 3.03
C ARG A 93 -8.57 -23.40 4.50
N LYS A 94 -7.53 -23.15 5.30
CA LYS A 94 -7.69 -22.79 6.72
C LYS A 94 -8.44 -21.46 6.88
N LEU A 95 -8.11 -20.46 6.07
CA LEU A 95 -8.77 -19.17 6.10
C LEU A 95 -10.25 -19.26 5.68
N MET A 96 -10.57 -20.00 4.62
CA MET A 96 -11.98 -20.22 4.23
C MET A 96 -12.79 -20.89 5.33
N ASN A 97 -12.24 -21.90 6.00
CA ASN A 97 -12.92 -22.54 7.11
C ASN A 97 -13.22 -21.54 8.23
N ASN A 98 -12.24 -20.73 8.63
CA ASN A 98 -12.43 -19.70 9.65
C ASN A 98 -13.46 -18.63 9.20
N ILE A 99 -13.45 -18.22 7.93
CA ILE A 99 -14.39 -17.24 7.39
C ILE A 99 -15.83 -17.77 7.43
N ARG A 100 -16.02 -19.06 7.13
CA ARG A 100 -17.33 -19.72 7.15
C ARG A 100 -17.92 -19.85 8.56
N GLU A 101 -17.09 -19.90 9.59
CA GLU A 101 -17.53 -19.96 11.00
C GLU A 101 -18.17 -18.65 11.48
N TYR A 102 -17.80 -17.50 10.90
CA TYR A 102 -18.42 -16.23 11.25
C TYR A 102 -19.90 -16.20 10.86
N GLN A 103 -20.75 -15.82 11.82
CA GLN A 103 -22.20 -15.75 11.62
C GLN A 103 -22.63 -14.42 11.00
N VAL A 104 -21.92 -13.33 11.31
CA VAL A 104 -22.28 -11.99 10.85
C VAL A 104 -21.48 -11.64 9.60
N PRO A 105 -22.12 -11.20 8.49
CA PRO A 105 -21.42 -10.82 7.26
C PRO A 105 -20.32 -9.76 7.47
N LEU A 106 -20.57 -8.77 8.33
CA LEU A 106 -19.59 -7.74 8.67
C LEU A 106 -18.31 -8.32 9.32
N GLN A 107 -18.41 -9.40 10.09
CA GLN A 107 -17.22 -10.07 10.65
C GLN A 107 -16.40 -10.74 9.55
N LYS A 108 -17.06 -11.35 8.56
CA LYS A 108 -16.39 -11.91 7.37
C LYS A 108 -15.68 -10.81 6.59
N TYR A 109 -16.33 -9.66 6.42
CA TYR A 109 -15.74 -8.49 5.77
C TYR A 109 -14.48 -8.02 6.51
N MET A 110 -14.55 -7.84 7.83
CA MET A 110 -13.39 -7.44 8.64
C MET A 110 -12.24 -8.44 8.53
N ALA A 111 -12.53 -9.75 8.54
CA ALA A 111 -11.51 -10.78 8.38
C ALA A 111 -10.84 -10.74 6.99
N MET A 112 -11.60 -10.43 5.94
CA MET A 112 -11.08 -10.25 4.58
C MET A 112 -10.19 -9.00 4.47
N MET A 113 -10.60 -7.87 5.08
CA MET A 113 -9.78 -6.66 5.12
C MET A 113 -8.48 -6.88 5.92
N ASP A 114 -8.56 -7.54 7.08
CA ASP A 114 -7.38 -7.94 7.87
C ASP A 114 -6.42 -8.85 7.07
N LEU A 115 -6.95 -9.67 6.16
CA LEU A 115 -6.12 -10.51 5.30
C LEU A 115 -5.42 -9.67 4.22
N GLN A 116 -6.14 -8.78 3.55
CA GLN A 116 -5.58 -7.88 2.54
C GLN A 116 -4.42 -7.05 3.10
N GLU A 117 -4.57 -6.54 4.33
CA GLU A 117 -3.54 -5.74 5.01
C GLU A 117 -2.33 -6.54 5.50
N ARG A 118 -2.43 -7.87 5.55
CA ARG A 118 -1.33 -8.75 6.01
C ARG A 118 -0.66 -9.48 4.88
N ASN A 119 -1.41 -9.94 3.88
CA ASN A 119 -0.92 -10.72 2.76
C ASN A 119 -1.86 -10.51 1.56
N GLU A 120 -1.47 -9.56 0.72
CA GLU A 120 -2.25 -9.13 -0.45
C GLU A 120 -2.40 -10.27 -1.47
N ARG A 121 -1.33 -11.05 -1.69
CA ARG A 121 -1.35 -12.18 -2.63
C ARG A 121 -2.32 -13.27 -2.21
N LEU A 122 -2.34 -13.61 -0.92
CA LEU A 122 -3.26 -14.61 -0.39
C LEU A 122 -4.70 -14.12 -0.40
N PHE A 123 -4.93 -12.84 -0.13
CA PHE A 123 -6.24 -12.21 -0.26
C PHE A 123 -6.81 -12.36 -1.67
N TYR A 124 -6.06 -11.96 -2.71
CA TYR A 124 -6.54 -12.06 -4.09
C TYR A 124 -6.71 -13.52 -4.52
N LYS A 125 -5.77 -14.41 -4.16
CA LYS A 125 -5.89 -15.83 -4.46
C LYS A 125 -7.17 -16.44 -3.86
N LEU A 126 -7.44 -16.18 -2.59
CA LEU A 126 -8.63 -16.63 -1.87
C LEU A 126 -9.92 -16.12 -2.53
N LEU A 127 -9.91 -14.85 -2.93
CA LEU A 127 -11.05 -14.17 -3.54
C LEU A 127 -11.34 -14.68 -4.96
N ILE A 128 -10.32 -14.97 -5.76
CA ILE A 128 -10.47 -15.54 -7.12
C ILE A 128 -11.08 -16.94 -7.03
N ASP A 129 -10.52 -17.81 -6.20
CA ASP A 129 -10.95 -19.21 -6.11
C ASP A 129 -12.35 -19.37 -5.51
N ASN A 130 -12.82 -18.40 -4.71
CA ASN A 130 -14.10 -18.47 -3.99
C ASN A 130 -14.97 -17.24 -4.28
N VAL A 131 -14.90 -16.70 -5.50
CA VAL A 131 -15.53 -15.42 -5.88
C VAL A 131 -17.02 -15.40 -5.61
N GLU A 132 -17.75 -16.49 -5.91
CA GLU A 132 -19.20 -16.55 -5.70
C GLU A 132 -19.61 -16.39 -4.23
N GLU A 133 -18.82 -16.96 -3.31
CA GLU A 133 -19.09 -16.89 -1.87
C GLU A 133 -18.62 -15.58 -1.24
N LEU A 134 -17.48 -15.05 -1.71
CA LEU A 134 -16.81 -13.91 -1.07
C LEU A 134 -17.20 -12.56 -1.67
N LEU A 135 -17.67 -12.50 -2.92
CA LEU A 135 -18.03 -11.24 -3.57
C LEU A 135 -19.16 -10.50 -2.83
N PRO A 136 -20.24 -11.15 -2.33
CA PRO A 136 -21.24 -10.49 -1.49
C PRO A 136 -20.72 -10.00 -0.14
N VAL A 137 -19.57 -10.53 0.31
CA VAL A 137 -18.90 -10.13 1.56
C VAL A 137 -18.02 -8.91 1.34
N VAL A 138 -17.15 -8.92 0.31
CA VAL A 138 -16.20 -7.80 0.05
C VAL A 138 -16.81 -6.66 -0.75
N TYR A 139 -17.98 -6.88 -1.36
CA TYR A 139 -18.72 -5.91 -2.15
C TYR A 139 -20.17 -5.78 -1.62
N THR A 140 -21.13 -5.47 -2.49
CA THR A 140 -22.54 -5.31 -2.12
C THR A 140 -23.18 -6.63 -1.69
N PRO A 141 -24.00 -6.67 -0.62
CA PRO A 141 -24.47 -5.51 0.17
C PRO A 141 -23.58 -5.17 1.39
N THR A 142 -22.69 -6.07 1.81
CA THR A 142 -21.96 -5.98 3.09
C THR A 142 -21.03 -4.75 3.16
N VAL A 143 -20.42 -4.35 2.04
CA VAL A 143 -19.59 -3.13 1.97
C VAL A 143 -20.39 -1.87 2.33
N GLY A 144 -21.70 -1.84 2.05
CA GLY A 144 -22.56 -0.72 2.43
C GLY A 144 -22.70 -0.60 3.94
N GLU A 145 -22.92 -1.74 4.63
CA GLU A 145 -22.93 -1.80 6.10
C GLU A 145 -21.56 -1.41 6.68
N ALA A 146 -20.48 -1.87 6.04
CA ALA A 146 -19.12 -1.51 6.45
C ALA A 146 -18.86 -0.01 6.34
N CYS A 147 -19.30 0.64 5.26
CA CYS A 147 -19.21 2.10 5.10
C CYS A 147 -20.00 2.83 6.21
N GLN A 148 -21.23 2.39 6.54
CA GLN A 148 -22.03 3.00 7.61
C GLN A 148 -21.37 2.89 9.00
N LYS A 149 -20.58 1.83 9.21
CA LYS A 149 -19.93 1.55 10.49
C LYS A 149 -18.42 1.84 10.46
N TYR A 150 -17.90 2.47 9.41
CA TYR A 150 -16.46 2.53 9.15
C TYR A 150 -15.69 3.16 10.30
N GLY A 151 -16.21 4.24 10.89
CA GLY A 151 -15.59 4.90 12.05
C GLY A 151 -15.39 3.96 13.25
N SER A 152 -16.28 2.98 13.44
CA SER A 152 -16.21 2.01 14.54
C SER A 152 -15.35 0.79 14.23
N ILE A 153 -15.23 0.42 12.95
CA ILE A 153 -14.46 -0.76 12.51
C ILE A 153 -13.09 -0.39 11.92
N PHE A 154 -12.72 0.89 11.91
CA PHE A 154 -11.46 1.39 11.38
C PHE A 154 -10.27 0.74 12.09
N ARG A 155 -9.31 0.21 11.31
CA ARG A 155 -8.11 -0.46 11.83
C ARG A 155 -6.83 0.11 11.26
N ARG A 156 -6.60 -0.07 9.96
CA ARG A 156 -5.48 0.56 9.26
C ARG A 156 -5.99 1.46 8.14
N PRO A 157 -5.29 2.57 7.87
CA PRO A 157 -5.64 3.44 6.77
C PRO A 157 -5.38 2.72 5.46
N GLN A 158 -6.34 2.80 4.56
CA GLN A 158 -6.25 2.23 3.22
C GLN A 158 -6.65 3.31 2.21
N GLY A 159 -5.81 3.50 1.19
CA GLY A 159 -5.98 4.60 0.24
C GLY A 159 -5.47 5.95 0.76
N LEU A 160 -5.89 7.01 0.10
CA LEU A 160 -5.46 8.39 0.36
C LEU A 160 -6.68 9.27 0.58
N TYR A 161 -6.65 10.11 1.61
CA TYR A 161 -7.73 11.02 1.94
C TYR A 161 -7.31 12.46 1.63
N ILE A 162 -8.16 13.20 0.92
CA ILE A 162 -7.94 14.59 0.56
C ILE A 162 -9.17 15.36 1.00
N SER A 163 -9.00 16.32 1.92
CA SER A 163 -10.09 17.15 2.40
C SER A 163 -10.01 18.55 1.78
N LEU A 164 -11.05 19.36 2.00
CA LEU A 164 -11.04 20.77 1.60
C LEU A 164 -9.92 21.58 2.28
N LYS A 165 -9.36 21.09 3.40
CA LYS A 165 -8.26 21.77 4.12
C LYS A 165 -6.95 21.76 3.34
N GLU A 166 -6.76 20.79 2.46
CA GLU A 166 -5.57 20.66 1.62
C GLU A 166 -5.71 21.42 0.28
N LYS A 167 -6.69 22.35 0.16
CA LYS A 167 -6.83 23.22 -1.01
C LYS A 167 -5.52 23.98 -1.27
N GLY A 168 -4.98 23.82 -2.48
CA GLY A 168 -3.68 24.38 -2.88
C GLY A 168 -2.47 23.51 -2.56
N LYS A 169 -2.65 22.38 -1.85
CA LYS A 169 -1.58 21.43 -1.47
C LYS A 169 -1.84 19.99 -1.90
N ILE A 170 -2.82 19.78 -2.80
CA ILE A 170 -3.23 18.45 -3.27
C ILE A 170 -2.04 17.64 -3.81
N LEU A 171 -1.16 18.28 -4.58
CA LEU A 171 0.03 17.63 -5.14
C LEU A 171 1.00 17.15 -4.05
N GLU A 172 1.14 17.89 -2.95
CA GLU A 172 1.97 17.47 -1.81
C GLU A 172 1.39 16.23 -1.13
N VAL A 173 0.05 16.15 -1.02
CA VAL A 173 -0.64 14.98 -0.48
C VAL A 173 -0.43 13.76 -1.38
N LEU A 174 -0.54 13.92 -2.69
CA LEU A 174 -0.29 12.84 -3.66
C LEU A 174 1.15 12.33 -3.61
N LYS A 175 2.13 13.20 -3.36
CA LYS A 175 3.55 12.82 -3.23
C LYS A 175 3.84 11.91 -2.03
N ASN A 176 2.95 11.86 -1.04
CA ASN A 176 3.05 10.95 0.11
C ASN A 176 2.67 9.51 -0.24
N TRP A 177 2.01 9.27 -1.37
CA TRP A 177 1.70 7.91 -1.81
C TRP A 177 3.01 7.19 -2.20
N PRO A 178 3.28 6.00 -1.63
CA PRO A 178 4.58 5.34 -1.79
C PRO A 178 4.78 4.73 -3.19
N GLU A 179 3.69 4.49 -3.94
CA GLU A 179 3.78 3.93 -5.29
C GLU A 179 3.89 5.04 -6.34
N ARG A 180 4.93 5.01 -7.17
CA ARG A 180 5.16 6.03 -8.20
C ARG A 180 4.38 5.79 -9.48
N ARG A 181 4.11 4.52 -9.82
CA ARG A 181 3.43 4.14 -11.07
C ARG A 181 1.98 3.78 -10.79
N ILE A 182 1.12 4.78 -10.78
CA ILE A 182 -0.32 4.62 -10.60
C ILE A 182 -0.97 4.55 -11.98
N GLN A 183 -1.77 3.52 -12.24
CA GLN A 183 -2.48 3.34 -13.51
C GLN A 183 -3.98 3.59 -13.40
N VAL A 184 -4.57 3.29 -12.24
CA VAL A 184 -6.01 3.41 -11.99
C VAL A 184 -6.23 4.13 -10.67
N ILE A 185 -7.10 5.14 -10.70
CA ILE A 185 -7.55 5.87 -9.52
C ILE A 185 -9.06 5.71 -9.43
N VAL A 186 -9.53 5.28 -8.26
CA VAL A 186 -10.96 5.30 -7.92
C VAL A 186 -11.13 6.37 -6.85
N VAL A 187 -12.01 7.33 -7.11
CA VAL A 187 -12.26 8.48 -6.23
C VAL A 187 -13.75 8.59 -5.93
N THR A 188 -14.07 8.99 -4.70
CA THR A 188 -15.45 9.22 -4.24
C THR A 188 -15.44 10.37 -3.23
N ASP A 189 -16.46 11.20 -3.27
CA ASP A 189 -16.76 12.24 -2.28
C ASP A 189 -17.65 11.72 -1.14
N GLY A 190 -18.25 10.55 -1.31
CA GLY A 190 -19.13 9.91 -0.34
C GLY A 190 -20.56 10.37 -0.33
N GLU A 191 -20.95 11.28 -1.22
CA GLU A 191 -22.29 11.91 -1.19
C GLU A 191 -23.40 10.92 -1.55
N ARG A 192 -23.11 9.93 -2.40
CA ARG A 192 -24.09 8.94 -2.84
C ARG A 192 -23.53 7.53 -2.90
N ILE A 193 -23.58 6.83 -1.76
CA ILE A 193 -23.16 5.44 -1.67
C ILE A 193 -24.34 4.51 -1.86
N LEU A 194 -24.40 3.87 -3.03
CA LEU A 194 -25.45 2.91 -3.38
C LEU A 194 -26.84 3.53 -3.16
N GLY A 195 -27.66 2.92 -2.30
CA GLY A 195 -28.95 3.45 -1.83
C GLY A 195 -28.91 3.98 -0.39
N LEU A 196 -27.73 4.19 0.19
CA LEU A 196 -27.54 4.57 1.60
C LEU A 196 -27.44 6.07 1.82
N GLY A 197 -27.33 6.86 0.74
CA GLY A 197 -27.19 8.31 0.80
C GLY A 197 -25.75 8.75 1.08
N ASP A 198 -25.61 9.87 1.78
CA ASP A 198 -24.35 10.50 2.12
C ASP A 198 -23.71 9.82 3.34
N LEU A 199 -22.50 9.28 3.15
CA LEU A 199 -21.67 8.68 4.20
C LEU A 199 -20.36 9.47 4.41
N GLY A 200 -20.15 10.57 3.68
CA GLY A 200 -18.97 11.43 3.74
C GLY A 200 -17.65 10.66 3.64
N CYS A 201 -16.73 10.91 4.57
CA CYS A 201 -15.38 10.31 4.57
C CYS A 201 -15.37 8.82 4.99
N GLN A 202 -16.50 8.24 5.40
CA GLN A 202 -16.56 6.85 5.87
C GLN A 202 -16.51 5.81 4.73
N VAL A 203 -16.46 6.28 3.50
CA VAL A 203 -16.56 5.44 2.31
C VAL A 203 -15.27 4.69 2.10
N ILE A 204 -15.42 3.38 1.91
CA ILE A 204 -14.31 2.49 1.67
C ILE A 204 -14.23 2.22 0.17
N VAL A 205 -13.17 2.70 -0.48
CA VAL A 205 -12.97 2.54 -1.94
C VAL A 205 -12.48 1.13 -2.32
N LEU A 206 -12.11 0.31 -1.33
CA LEU A 206 -11.44 -0.97 -1.55
C LEU A 206 -12.25 -2.01 -2.30
N GLY A 207 -13.57 -2.05 -2.11
CA GLY A 207 -14.42 -2.98 -2.86
C GLY A 207 -14.27 -2.82 -4.38
N PHE A 208 -14.07 -1.58 -4.82
CA PHE A 208 -13.88 -1.24 -6.24
C PHE A 208 -12.47 -1.54 -6.74
N ILE A 209 -11.44 -1.32 -5.92
CA ILE A 209 -10.05 -1.62 -6.29
C ILE A 209 -9.84 -3.13 -6.39
N SER A 210 -10.35 -3.89 -5.41
CA SER A 210 -10.26 -5.35 -5.43
C SER A 210 -10.97 -5.97 -6.64
N LEU A 211 -12.11 -5.42 -7.07
CA LEU A 211 -12.78 -5.87 -8.30
C LEU A 211 -11.97 -5.56 -9.56
N ASN A 212 -11.38 -4.36 -9.67
CA ASN A 212 -10.56 -4.03 -10.83
C ASN A 212 -9.31 -4.92 -10.92
N SER A 213 -8.67 -5.23 -9.79
CA SER A 213 -7.55 -6.18 -9.77
C SER A 213 -7.94 -7.62 -10.10
N LEU A 214 -9.23 -7.98 -10.03
CA LEU A 214 -9.74 -9.30 -10.43
C LEU A 214 -10.14 -9.38 -11.91
N LEU A 215 -10.57 -8.26 -12.49
CA LEU A 215 -11.14 -8.19 -13.84
C LEU A 215 -10.13 -7.82 -14.93
N VAL A 216 -8.91 -7.43 -14.54
CA VAL A 216 -7.77 -7.12 -15.42
C VAL A 216 -6.72 -8.21 -15.29
#